data_AF-A0A965ENQ8-F1
#
_entry.id   AF-A0A965ENQ8-F1
#
_cell.length_a   1.000
_cell.length_b   1.000
_cell.length_c   1.000
_cell.angle_alpha   90.00
_cell.angle_beta   90.00
_cell.angle_gamma   90.00
#
_symmetry.space_group_name_H-M   'P 1'
#
loop_
_entity.id
_entity.type
_entity.pdbx_description
1 polymer ?
#
loop_
_entity_poly.entity_id
_entity_poly.type
_entity_poly.pdbx_seq_one_letter_code
_entity_poly.pdbx_strand_id
1 'polypeptide(L)'
;MPWVKSSHEETLKKYPHLKDFLPFLDVSNAESPRGSVLVACSFLDDQLRTIIDNYLVEDSDKAQLLDGFNAPLGTFASRIKSAHCLGLISDEERDDCDTLRKIRNEFAHNFRTSFADNKLVDLCKNLHHSAKDHSDVIVDAYGQFSTGATGLVLNLVNRAHYVSRSRLKKQKWPR
;
A
#
# COMPACT_ATOMS: atom_id res chain seq x y z
N MET A 1 -2.42 -17.12 13.78
CA MET A 1 -3.46 -16.69 12.82
C MET A 1 -3.66 -17.79 11.80
N PRO A 2 -4.89 -18.19 11.46
CA PRO A 2 -5.19 -19.40 10.68
C PRO A 2 -4.78 -19.38 9.19
N TRP A 3 -4.15 -18.30 8.71
CA TRP A 3 -3.79 -18.08 7.29
C TRP A 3 -2.28 -18.00 7.02
N VAL A 4 -1.43 -18.13 8.04
CA VAL A 4 0.02 -18.22 7.82
C VAL A 4 0.37 -19.67 7.53
N LYS A 5 0.69 -20.00 6.27
CA LYS A 5 1.22 -21.33 5.93
C LYS A 5 2.46 -21.61 6.77
N SER A 6 2.60 -22.85 7.29
CA SER A 6 3.77 -23.23 8.11
C SER A 6 5.10 -23.02 7.38
N SER A 7 5.09 -23.01 6.04
CA SER A 7 6.23 -22.71 5.18
C SER A 7 6.87 -21.34 5.41
N HIS A 8 6.20 -20.41 6.11
CA HIS A 8 6.76 -19.10 6.40
C HIS A 8 7.60 -19.04 7.67
N GLU A 9 7.52 -20.03 8.58
CA GLU A 9 8.20 -19.93 9.89
C GLU A 9 9.73 -19.79 9.79
N GLU A 10 10.37 -20.60 8.94
CA GLU A 10 11.82 -20.53 8.73
C GLU A 10 12.23 -19.24 8.01
N THR A 11 11.45 -18.82 7.02
CA THR A 11 11.68 -17.57 6.28
C THR A 11 11.54 -16.36 7.20
N LEU A 12 10.56 -16.34 8.10
CA LEU A 12 10.31 -15.25 9.03
C LEU A 12 11.33 -15.19 10.17
N LYS A 13 11.91 -16.33 10.58
CA LYS A 13 13.08 -16.31 11.48
C LYS A 13 14.26 -15.57 10.86
N LYS A 14 14.51 -15.79 9.56
CA LYS A 14 15.60 -15.15 8.83
C LYS A 14 15.27 -13.71 8.41
N TYR A 15 14.02 -13.45 8.06
CA TYR A 15 13.53 -12.17 7.55
C TYR A 15 12.25 -11.73 8.29
N PRO A 16 12.36 -11.29 9.56
CA PRO A 16 11.20 -10.88 10.37
C PRO A 16 10.38 -9.75 9.74
N HIS A 17 11.04 -8.97 8.90
CA HIS A 17 10.53 -7.82 8.18
C HIS A 17 9.52 -8.19 7.06
N LEU A 18 9.33 -9.49 6.77
CA LEU A 18 8.36 -10.00 5.81
C LEU A 18 7.08 -10.55 6.46
N LYS A 19 6.92 -10.40 7.79
CA LYS A 19 5.80 -10.97 8.56
C LYS A 19 4.41 -10.64 8.02
N ASP A 20 4.23 -9.44 7.48
CA ASP A 20 2.95 -8.98 6.93
C ASP A 20 2.92 -9.11 5.39
N PHE A 21 4.10 -9.14 4.77
CA PHE A 21 4.26 -9.28 3.32
C PHE A 21 3.89 -10.69 2.82
N LEU A 22 4.37 -11.74 3.49
CA LEU A 22 4.12 -13.12 3.04
C LEU A 22 2.62 -13.51 3.13
N PRO A 23 1.89 -13.18 4.22
CA PRO A 23 0.44 -13.39 4.25
C PRO A 23 -0.30 -12.55 3.21
N PHE A 24 0.13 -11.30 2.96
CA PHE A 24 -0.43 -10.49 1.88
C PHE A 24 -0.29 -11.18 0.52
N LEU A 25 0.89 -11.72 0.20
CA LEU A 25 1.12 -12.45 -1.05
C LEU A 25 0.22 -13.68 -1.16
N ASP A 26 0.13 -14.47 -0.09
CA ASP A 26 -0.73 -15.67 -0.07
C ASP A 26 -2.20 -15.33 -0.35
N VAL A 27 -2.73 -14.29 0.30
CA VAL A 27 -4.11 -13.86 0.11
C VAL A 27 -4.30 -13.28 -1.29
N SER A 28 -3.43 -12.37 -1.73
CA SER A 28 -3.54 -11.74 -3.05
C SER A 28 -3.46 -12.75 -4.20
N ASN A 29 -2.61 -13.78 -4.09
CA ASN A 29 -2.46 -14.81 -5.11
C ASN A 29 -3.63 -15.81 -5.16
N ALA A 30 -4.37 -15.97 -4.06
CA ALA A 30 -5.55 -16.82 -4.01
C ALA A 30 -6.83 -16.14 -4.52
N GLU A 31 -6.78 -14.83 -4.75
CA GLU A 31 -7.93 -14.03 -5.14
C GLU A 31 -8.14 -13.94 -6.65
N SER A 32 -9.36 -13.60 -7.04
CA SER A 32 -9.64 -13.14 -8.42
C SER A 32 -8.90 -11.82 -8.71
N PRO A 33 -8.72 -11.40 -9.97
CA PRO A 33 -8.12 -10.09 -10.28
C PRO A 33 -8.80 -8.91 -9.56
N ARG A 34 -10.13 -8.93 -9.44
CA ARG A 34 -10.89 -7.95 -8.64
C ARG A 34 -10.55 -8.06 -7.16
N GLY A 35 -10.53 -9.27 -6.61
CA GLY A 35 -10.19 -9.52 -5.21
C GLY A 35 -8.78 -9.03 -4.87
N SER A 36 -7.79 -9.32 -5.73
CA SER A 36 -6.41 -8.87 -5.57
C SER A 36 -6.29 -7.34 -5.52
N VAL A 37 -7.04 -6.61 -6.35
CA VAL A 37 -7.13 -5.13 -6.28
C VAL A 37 -7.62 -4.64 -4.92
N LEU A 38 -8.68 -5.26 -4.38
CA LEU A 38 -9.25 -4.88 -3.09
C LEU A 38 -8.28 -5.19 -1.94
N VAL A 39 -7.65 -6.36 -1.96
CA VAL A 39 -6.67 -6.78 -0.95
C VAL A 39 -5.46 -5.86 -0.96
N ALA A 40 -4.86 -5.61 -2.13
CA ALA A 40 -3.71 -4.72 -2.27
C ALA A 40 -4.00 -3.29 -1.78
N CYS A 41 -5.12 -2.70 -2.20
CA CYS A 41 -5.45 -1.34 -1.78
C CYS A 41 -5.80 -1.24 -0.30
N SER A 42 -6.48 -2.26 0.27
CA SER A 42 -6.77 -2.32 1.70
C SER A 42 -5.48 -2.40 2.53
N PHE A 43 -4.55 -3.26 2.11
CA PHE A 43 -3.26 -3.42 2.77
C PHE A 43 -2.43 -2.13 2.70
N LEU A 44 -2.30 -1.52 1.52
CA LEU A 44 -1.55 -0.27 1.35
C LEU A 44 -2.14 0.89 2.17
N ASP A 45 -3.47 0.99 2.25
CA ASP A 45 -4.14 2.00 3.07
C ASP A 45 -3.78 1.84 4.57
N ASP A 46 -3.82 0.61 5.08
CA ASP A 46 -3.43 0.28 6.45
C ASP A 46 -1.92 0.51 6.71
N GLN A 47 -1.06 0.20 5.74
CA GLN A 47 0.36 0.50 5.83
C GLN A 47 0.62 2.00 5.91
N LEU A 48 -0.03 2.82 5.07
CA LEU A 48 0.10 4.28 5.15
C LEU A 48 -0.41 4.81 6.49
N ARG A 49 -1.52 4.29 7.01
CA ARG A 49 -2.02 4.62 8.36
C ARG A 49 -0.94 4.35 9.41
N THR A 50 -0.35 3.17 9.38
CA THR A 50 0.68 2.74 10.33
C THR A 50 1.97 3.56 10.20
N ILE A 51 2.38 3.90 8.99
CA ILE A 51 3.53 4.77 8.72
C ILE A 51 3.31 6.17 9.34
N ILE A 52 2.15 6.78 9.10
CA ILE A 52 1.82 8.10 9.65
C ILE A 52 1.75 8.03 11.17
N ASP A 53 1.06 7.02 11.72
CA ASP A 53 0.93 6.82 13.18
C ASP A 53 2.29 6.75 13.88
N ASN A 54 3.23 6.02 13.28
CA ASN A 54 4.58 5.87 13.82
C ASN A 54 5.44 7.13 13.68
N TYR A 55 5.11 8.03 12.76
CA TYR A 55 5.79 9.30 12.61
C TYR A 55 5.29 10.35 13.59
N LEU A 56 3.98 10.41 13.83
CA LEU A 56 3.37 11.45 14.64
C LEU A 56 3.80 11.38 16.11
N VAL A 57 3.74 12.54 16.77
CA VAL A 57 3.94 12.67 18.22
C VAL A 57 3.01 11.71 18.94
N GLU A 58 3.52 11.00 19.94
CA GLU A 58 2.69 10.16 20.78
C GLU A 58 1.75 11.04 21.62
N ASP A 59 0.47 11.01 21.28
CA ASP A 59 -0.58 11.85 21.84
C ASP A 59 -1.94 11.16 21.73
N SER A 60 -2.85 11.45 22.67
CA SER A 60 -4.20 10.91 22.69
C SER A 60 -5.01 11.28 21.44
N ASP A 61 -4.68 12.39 20.79
CA ASP A 61 -5.43 12.89 19.63
C ASP A 61 -5.10 12.13 18.34
N LYS A 62 -4.05 11.30 18.31
CA LYS A 62 -3.65 10.52 17.13
C LYS A 62 -4.79 9.67 16.57
N ALA A 63 -5.53 8.99 17.46
CA ALA A 63 -6.63 8.15 17.05
C ALA A 63 -7.75 8.96 16.38
N GLN A 64 -8.06 10.15 16.88
CA GLN A 64 -9.07 11.04 16.28
C GLN A 64 -8.62 11.57 14.91
N LEU A 65 -7.31 11.70 14.70
CA LEU A 65 -6.73 12.12 13.43
C LEU A 65 -6.78 11.01 12.37
N LEU A 66 -6.48 9.77 12.75
CA LEU A 66 -6.24 8.65 11.83
C LEU A 66 -7.41 7.69 11.67
N ASP A 67 -8.23 7.56 12.72
CA ASP A 67 -9.20 6.49 12.90
C ASP A 67 -10.60 7.04 13.18
N GLY A 68 -11.62 6.42 12.57
CA GLY A 68 -13.02 6.81 12.71
C GLY A 68 -13.61 7.45 11.44
N PHE A 69 -14.94 7.53 11.42
CA PHE A 69 -15.70 7.92 10.22
C PHE A 69 -15.38 9.33 9.70
N ASN A 70 -15.12 10.27 10.62
CA ASN A 70 -14.81 11.67 10.29
C ASN A 70 -13.33 12.03 10.54
N ALA A 71 -12.46 11.02 10.66
CA ALA A 71 -11.05 11.26 10.89
C ALA A 71 -10.43 12.02 9.68
N PRO A 72 -9.70 13.13 9.89
CA PRO A 72 -9.11 13.90 8.79
C PRO A 72 -8.18 13.08 7.90
N LEU A 73 -7.49 12.09 8.47
CA LEU A 73 -6.62 11.14 7.76
C LEU A 73 -7.25 9.74 7.70
N GLY A 74 -8.58 9.64 7.68
CA GLY A 74 -9.32 8.38 7.70
C GLY A 74 -9.49 7.70 6.33
N THR A 75 -9.21 8.39 5.22
CA THR A 75 -9.36 7.84 3.87
C THR A 75 -8.02 7.51 3.23
N PHE A 76 -8.00 6.51 2.35
CA PHE A 76 -6.82 6.17 1.56
C PHE A 76 -6.25 7.39 0.82
N ALA A 77 -7.09 8.21 0.20
CA ALA A 77 -6.66 9.44 -0.48
C ALA A 77 -6.00 10.46 0.47
N SER A 78 -6.58 10.68 1.66
CA SER A 78 -6.00 11.61 2.65
C SER A 78 -4.66 11.11 3.20
N ARG A 79 -4.51 9.78 3.39
CA ARG A 79 -3.26 9.17 3.88
C ARG A 79 -2.16 9.23 2.83
N ILE A 80 -2.46 8.97 1.56
CA ILE A 80 -1.50 9.13 0.45
C ILE A 80 -0.93 10.55 0.43
N LYS A 81 -1.81 11.55 0.41
CA LYS A 81 -1.40 12.97 0.38
C LYS A 81 -0.58 13.35 1.61
N SER A 82 -1.01 12.91 2.78
CA SER A 82 -0.36 13.27 4.04
C SER A 82 1.00 12.60 4.17
N ALA A 83 1.10 11.30 3.89
CA ALA A 83 2.38 10.59 3.90
C ALA A 83 3.37 11.22 2.92
N HIS A 84 2.93 11.64 1.73
CA HIS A 84 3.78 12.33 0.76
C HIS A 84 4.23 13.70 1.26
N CYS A 85 3.32 14.55 1.71
CA CYS A 85 3.65 15.89 2.23
C CYS A 85 4.55 15.83 3.49
N LEU A 86 4.46 14.77 4.28
CA LEU A 86 5.33 14.53 5.43
C LEU A 86 6.69 13.91 5.05
N GLY A 87 6.94 13.65 3.76
CA GLY A 87 8.18 13.04 3.28
C GLY A 87 8.33 11.57 3.66
N LEU A 88 7.23 10.88 3.97
CA LEU A 88 7.22 9.47 4.41
C LEU A 88 7.15 8.49 3.24
N ILE A 89 6.77 8.95 2.06
CA ILE A 89 6.79 8.21 0.80
C ILE A 89 7.35 9.08 -0.34
N SER A 90 7.96 8.47 -1.34
CA SER A 90 8.52 9.16 -2.51
C SER A 90 7.43 9.63 -3.48
N ASP A 91 7.81 10.43 -4.49
CA ASP A 91 6.90 10.83 -5.57
C ASP A 91 6.34 9.61 -6.33
N GLU A 92 7.20 8.66 -6.67
CA GLU A 92 6.82 7.42 -7.37
C GLU A 92 5.89 6.54 -6.51
N GLU A 93 6.18 6.40 -5.20
CA GLU A 93 5.33 5.66 -4.27
C GLU A 93 3.95 6.31 -4.13
N ARG A 94 3.90 7.65 -4.13
CA ARG A 94 2.64 8.42 -4.11
C ARG A 94 1.85 8.24 -5.39
N ASP A 95 2.50 8.31 -6.55
CA ASP A 95 1.86 8.18 -7.85
C ASP A 95 1.31 6.76 -8.07
N ASP A 96 2.04 5.74 -7.63
CA ASP A 96 1.54 4.36 -7.65
C ASP A 96 0.36 4.17 -6.70
N CYS A 97 0.45 4.69 -5.46
CA CYS A 97 -0.67 4.66 -4.53
C CYS A 97 -1.95 5.29 -5.12
N ASP A 98 -1.84 6.47 -5.74
CA ASP A 98 -3.00 7.15 -6.32
C ASP A 98 -3.54 6.41 -7.57
N THR A 99 -2.65 5.81 -8.36
CA THR A 99 -3.03 4.98 -9.51
C THR A 99 -3.76 3.73 -9.07
N LEU A 100 -3.27 3.00 -8.06
CA LEU A 100 -3.93 1.84 -7.47
C LEU A 100 -5.29 2.21 -6.86
N ARG A 101 -5.39 3.37 -6.19
CA ARG A 101 -6.67 3.89 -5.69
C ARG A 101 -7.68 4.12 -6.82
N LYS A 102 -7.25 4.67 -7.97
CA LYS A 102 -8.11 4.85 -9.16
C LYS A 102 -8.56 3.50 -9.71
N ILE A 103 -7.64 2.54 -9.88
CA ILE A 103 -7.95 1.17 -10.32
C ILE A 103 -9.02 0.55 -9.41
N ARG A 104 -8.83 0.61 -8.09
CA ARG A 104 -9.81 0.10 -7.11
C ARG A 104 -11.18 0.76 -7.24
N ASN A 105 -11.23 2.06 -7.48
CA ASN A 105 -12.49 2.77 -7.66
C ASN A 105 -13.25 2.32 -8.92
N GLU A 106 -12.55 2.01 -10.02
CA GLU A 106 -13.18 1.45 -11.22
C GLU A 106 -13.80 0.07 -10.94
N PHE A 107 -13.10 -0.78 -10.19
CA PHE A 107 -13.62 -2.09 -9.79
C PHE A 107 -14.78 -1.99 -8.77
N ALA A 108 -14.78 -0.97 -7.91
CA ALA A 108 -15.81 -0.77 -6.89
C ALA A 108 -17.11 -0.18 -7.47
N HIS A 109 -17.02 0.71 -8.46
CA HIS A 109 -18.18 1.42 -9.00
C HIS A 109 -18.79 0.76 -10.25
N ASN A 110 -18.08 -0.17 -10.89
CA ASN A 110 -18.58 -0.87 -12.07
C ASN A 110 -18.32 -2.38 -11.99
N PHE A 111 -19.41 -3.15 -11.90
CA PHE A 111 -19.35 -4.61 -11.75
C PHE A 111 -18.83 -5.35 -13.00
N ARG A 112 -18.79 -4.68 -14.16
CA ARG A 112 -18.26 -5.24 -15.42
C ARG A 112 -16.80 -4.89 -15.70
N THR A 113 -16.18 -4.07 -14.85
CA THR A 113 -14.77 -3.65 -15.01
C THR A 113 -13.84 -4.85 -15.06
N SER A 114 -12.88 -4.81 -16.00
CA SER A 114 -11.86 -5.82 -16.19
C SER A 114 -10.51 -5.19 -16.57
N PHE A 115 -9.43 -5.97 -16.48
CA PHE A 115 -8.09 -5.53 -16.94
C PHE A 115 -7.97 -5.44 -18.47
N ALA A 116 -9.00 -5.84 -19.23
CA ALA A 116 -9.05 -5.62 -20.67
C ALA A 116 -9.56 -4.21 -21.05
N ASP A 117 -10.11 -3.46 -20.08
CA ASP A 117 -10.63 -2.12 -20.34
C ASP A 117 -9.47 -1.15 -20.62
N ASN A 118 -9.54 -0.40 -21.73
CA ASN A 118 -8.48 0.55 -22.13
C ASN A 118 -8.05 1.48 -20.99
N LYS A 119 -9.02 1.96 -20.19
CA LYS A 119 -8.77 2.81 -19.03
C LYS A 119 -7.89 2.12 -17.98
N LEU A 120 -8.12 0.83 -17.72
CA LEU A 120 -7.35 0.06 -16.74
C LEU A 120 -5.96 -0.25 -17.29
N VAL A 121 -5.85 -0.56 -18.59
CA VAL A 121 -4.57 -0.75 -19.28
C VAL A 121 -3.70 0.51 -19.15
N ASP A 122 -4.26 1.69 -19.41
CA ASP A 122 -3.54 2.95 -19.33
C ASP A 122 -3.13 3.28 -17.88
N LEU A 123 -4.00 3.01 -16.90
CA LEU A 123 -3.65 3.15 -15.49
C LEU A 123 -2.49 2.23 -15.10
N CYS A 124 -2.50 0.96 -15.53
CA CYS A 124 -1.46 -0.01 -15.17
C CYS A 124 -0.08 0.37 -15.75
N LYS A 125 -0.04 0.96 -16.95
CA LYS A 125 1.20 1.45 -17.56
C LYS A 125 1.88 2.56 -16.76
N ASN A 126 1.10 3.35 -16.02
CA ASN A 126 1.61 4.44 -15.19
C ASN A 126 2.23 3.97 -13.87
N LEU A 127 2.16 2.68 -13.54
CA LEU A 127 2.77 2.15 -12.32
C LEU A 127 4.30 2.12 -12.46
N HIS A 128 4.98 2.87 -11.60
CA HIS A 128 6.44 2.97 -11.52
C HIS A 128 7.07 1.65 -11.07
N HIS A 129 6.48 0.99 -10.07
CA HIS A 129 7.01 -0.25 -9.49
C HIS A 129 6.56 -1.52 -10.22
N SER A 130 5.85 -1.38 -11.35
CA SER A 130 5.41 -2.53 -12.17
C SER A 130 6.57 -3.16 -12.93
N ALA A 131 6.51 -4.48 -13.11
CA ALA A 131 7.38 -5.16 -14.06
C ALA A 131 7.16 -4.58 -15.47
N LYS A 132 8.27 -4.32 -16.16
CA LYS A 132 8.26 -3.89 -17.55
C LYS A 132 8.49 -5.09 -18.46
N ASP A 133 8.09 -4.94 -19.71
CA ASP A 133 8.38 -5.93 -20.74
C ASP A 133 9.89 -6.23 -20.76
N HIS A 134 10.22 -7.51 -20.88
CA HIS A 134 11.61 -7.94 -20.88
C HIS A 134 11.84 -9.04 -21.92
N SER A 135 12.66 -8.74 -22.92
CA SER A 135 12.92 -9.63 -24.06
C SER A 135 11.60 -10.04 -24.73
N ASP A 136 11.29 -11.33 -24.76
CA ASP A 136 10.07 -11.87 -25.37
C ASP A 136 8.88 -11.95 -24.39
N VAL A 137 9.06 -11.49 -23.14
CA VAL A 137 8.02 -11.51 -22.11
C VAL A 137 7.28 -10.17 -22.11
N ILE A 138 6.03 -10.19 -22.55
CA ILE A 138 5.10 -9.06 -22.46
C ILE A 138 4.29 -9.16 -21.17
N VAL A 139 4.29 -8.10 -20.39
CA VAL A 139 3.54 -8.01 -19.13
C VAL A 139 2.19 -7.36 -19.41
N ASP A 140 1.12 -8.14 -19.30
CA ASP A 140 -0.24 -7.62 -19.46
C ASP A 140 -0.65 -6.65 -18.32
N ALA A 141 -1.82 -6.01 -18.46
CA ALA A 141 -2.28 -5.03 -17.47
C ALA A 141 -2.44 -5.62 -16.06
N TYR A 142 -2.87 -6.88 -15.94
CA TYR A 142 -2.98 -7.51 -14.63
C TYR A 142 -1.60 -7.82 -14.04
N GLY A 143 -0.65 -8.28 -14.86
CA GLY A 143 0.74 -8.49 -14.46
C GLY A 143 1.40 -7.20 -14.00
N GLN A 144 1.16 -6.08 -14.70
CA GLN A 144 1.65 -4.76 -14.32
C GLN A 144 1.05 -4.31 -12.98
N PHE A 145 -0.28 -4.45 -12.81
CA PHE A 145 -0.95 -4.18 -11.54
C PHE A 145 -0.39 -5.04 -10.41
N SER A 146 -0.31 -6.36 -10.61
CA SER A 146 0.09 -7.33 -9.60
C SER A 146 1.52 -7.07 -9.13
N THR A 147 2.46 -6.95 -10.08
CA THR A 147 3.87 -6.68 -9.76
C THR A 147 4.06 -5.29 -9.17
N GLY A 148 3.36 -4.27 -9.66
CA GLY A 148 3.40 -2.92 -9.11
C GLY A 148 2.89 -2.83 -7.68
N ALA A 149 1.74 -3.45 -7.40
CA ALA A 149 1.19 -3.53 -6.05
C ALA A 149 2.12 -4.30 -5.12
N THR A 150 2.62 -5.46 -5.54
CA THR A 150 3.57 -6.27 -4.74
C THR A 150 4.87 -5.52 -4.47
N GLY A 151 5.45 -4.86 -5.47
CA GLY A 151 6.66 -4.06 -5.32
C GLY A 151 6.47 -2.91 -4.34
N LEU A 152 5.35 -2.19 -4.45
CA LEU A 152 5.01 -1.11 -3.53
C LEU A 152 4.78 -1.62 -2.09
N VAL A 153 4.04 -2.71 -1.92
CA VAL A 153 3.82 -3.34 -0.60
C VAL A 153 5.15 -3.78 0.01
N LEU A 154 6.04 -4.38 -0.76
CA LEU A 154 7.37 -4.77 -0.31
C LEU A 154 8.19 -3.55 0.15
N ASN A 155 8.12 -2.43 -0.57
CA ASN A 155 8.83 -1.20 -0.21
C ASN A 155 8.28 -0.57 1.09
N LEU A 156 6.97 -0.69 1.33
CA LEU A 156 6.31 -0.02 2.46
C LEU A 156 6.21 -0.88 3.73
N VAL A 157 6.27 -2.21 3.65
CA VAL A 157 6.05 -3.11 4.81
C VAL A 157 6.99 -2.80 5.99
N ASN A 158 8.20 -2.32 5.71
CA ASN A 158 9.18 -1.95 6.75
C ASN A 158 9.30 -0.44 6.98
N ARG A 159 8.64 0.38 6.16
CA ARG A 159 8.70 1.84 6.29
C ARG A 159 8.23 2.27 7.67
N ALA A 160 7.17 1.65 8.21
CA ALA A 160 6.67 1.93 9.55
C ALA A 160 7.74 1.72 10.65
N HIS A 161 8.56 0.68 10.55
CA HIS A 161 9.65 0.42 11.49
C HIS A 161 10.73 1.49 11.40
N TYR A 162 11.18 1.85 10.19
CA TYR A 162 12.21 2.89 10.01
C TYR A 162 11.72 4.27 10.47
N VAL A 163 10.49 4.62 10.09
CA VAL A 163 9.85 5.89 10.44
C VAL A 163 9.67 6.02 11.96
N SER A 164 9.38 4.93 12.68
CA SER A 164 9.23 4.95 14.14
C SER A 164 10.48 5.47 14.88
N ARG A 165 11.68 5.33 14.27
CA ARG A 165 12.94 5.83 14.83
C ARG A 165 13.07 7.36 14.74
N SER A 166 12.31 7.97 13.83
CA SER A 166 12.25 9.41 13.58
C SER A 166 10.92 10.01 14.05
N ARG A 167 10.24 9.35 15.00
CA ARG A 167 8.99 9.83 15.58
C ARG A 167 9.15 11.26 16.10
N LEU A 168 8.18 12.11 15.77
CA LEU A 168 8.12 13.48 16.24
C LEU A 168 8.00 13.52 17.77
N LYS A 169 8.58 14.56 18.37
CA LYS A 169 8.46 14.85 19.80
C LYS A 169 7.82 16.22 19.97
N LYS A 170 7.06 16.40 21.05
CA LYS A 170 6.56 17.73 21.43
C LYS A 170 7.75 18.67 21.59
N GLN A 171 7.68 19.83 20.96
CA GLN A 171 8.71 20.85 21.01
C GLN A 171 8.11 22.18 21.48
N LYS A 172 8.96 23.00 22.12
CA LYS A 172 8.60 24.37 22.51
C LYS A 172 9.02 25.31 21.39
N TRP A 173 8.11 26.18 20.96
CA TRP A 173 8.40 27.19 19.96
C TRP A 173 8.80 28.51 20.63
N PRO A 174 9.72 29.29 20.02
CA PRO A 174 9.97 30.66 20.44
C PRO A 174 8.67 31.46 20.43
N ARG A 175 8.50 32.32 21.43
CA ARG A 175 7.38 33.26 21.52
C ARG A 175 7.79 34.61 20.95
#